data_AF-A0A8T5CHU9-F1
#
_entry.id   AF-A0A8T5CHU9-F1
#
_cell.length_a   1.000
_cell.length_b   1.000
_cell.length_c   1.000
_cell.angle_alpha   90.00
_cell.angle_beta   90.00
_cell.angle_gamma   90.00
#
_symmetry.space_group_name_H-M   'P 1'
#
loop_
_entity.id
_entity.type
_entity.pdbx_description
1 polymer ?
#
loop_
_entity_poly.entity_id
_entity_poly.type
_entity_poly.pdbx_seq_one_letter_code
_entity_poly.pdbx_strand_id
1 'polypeptide(L)'
;MSDTEDTLNGGRVYDPEADHAFPDEKLNEVLPVLLDDEEVTTLLEAQNVNAVTRKGYNDHGPKHIEIVLNRALRLYDLLKAGGCEFNGAAEQGLDEADEPVIIALAAQLHDIGHIVHRDNHAYYSIPLASDVLDRFLPEFYDLADAVRIKAEVLHAILCHHREEDPLTLEAGVIRVADALDMERGRSRIPYEKGGRGINTLSSRAIKDVVLKPGEESAVLVEIEMLNAAGVYQVDNLLKAKLDGSGLEDHVRIVAVNTKSDDRLVERIEL
;
A
#
# COMPACT_ATOMS: atom_id res chain seq x y z
N MET A 1 14.83 27.00 16.10
CA MET A 1 13.49 26.80 15.52
C MET A 1 13.71 25.97 14.27
N SER A 2 13.59 24.65 14.37
CA SER A 2 13.49 23.75 13.20
C SER A 2 13.13 22.31 13.57
N ASP A 3 13.38 21.85 14.81
CA ASP A 3 13.25 20.41 15.11
C ASP A 3 11.82 19.94 15.48
N THR A 4 10.78 20.56 14.94
CA THR A 4 9.38 20.22 15.33
C THR A 4 8.41 19.99 14.18
N GLU A 5 8.85 20.13 12.92
CA GLU A 5 7.98 19.85 11.77
C GLU A 5 8.05 18.39 11.29
N ASP A 6 9.18 17.68 11.46
CA ASP A 6 9.30 16.26 11.03
C ASP A 6 8.37 15.29 11.76
N THR A 7 8.00 15.61 13.00
CA THR A 7 7.09 14.75 13.78
C THR A 7 5.62 14.88 13.40
N LEU A 8 5.24 15.86 12.57
CA LEU A 8 3.83 16.15 12.27
C LEU A 8 3.22 15.24 11.19
N ASN A 9 4.03 14.44 10.50
CA ASN A 9 3.53 13.52 9.48
C ASN A 9 3.87 12.04 9.72
N GLY A 10 4.42 11.65 10.87
CA GLY A 10 4.55 10.23 11.27
C GLY A 10 5.19 9.27 10.24
N GLY A 11 6.06 9.75 9.33
CA GLY A 11 6.62 8.95 8.24
C GLY A 11 5.61 8.58 7.13
N ARG A 12 4.59 9.40 6.91
CA ARG A 12 3.50 9.17 5.94
C ARG A 12 3.88 9.33 4.47
N VAL A 13 5.05 9.89 4.18
CA VAL A 13 5.51 10.16 2.81
C VAL A 13 6.96 9.74 2.68
N TYR A 14 7.31 9.10 1.58
CA TYR A 14 8.70 8.78 1.24
C TYR A 14 9.50 10.08 0.99
N ASP A 15 10.69 10.16 1.58
CA ASP A 15 11.60 11.30 1.45
C ASP A 15 12.94 10.81 0.87
N PRO A 16 13.30 11.17 -0.37
CA PRO A 16 14.53 10.72 -1.01
C PRO A 16 15.81 11.27 -0.36
N GLU A 17 15.71 12.27 0.51
CA GLU A 17 16.86 12.87 1.21
C GLU A 17 17.05 12.31 2.63
N ALA A 18 16.14 11.45 3.10
CA ALA A 18 16.22 10.81 4.40
C ALA A 18 17.08 9.53 4.37
N ASP A 19 17.63 9.13 5.52
CA ASP A 19 18.28 7.82 5.65
C ASP A 19 17.21 6.70 5.65
N HIS A 20 17.39 5.70 4.78
CA HIS A 20 16.53 4.51 4.70
C HIS A 20 17.28 3.23 5.09
N ALA A 21 16.55 2.22 5.53
CA ALA A 21 17.11 0.90 5.87
C ALA A 21 17.44 0.01 4.65
N PHE A 22 17.29 0.54 3.45
CA PHE A 22 17.53 -0.13 2.17
C PHE A 22 18.28 0.81 1.21
N PRO A 23 19.00 0.28 0.21
CA PRO A 23 19.62 1.08 -0.85
C PRO A 23 18.55 1.70 -1.75
N ASP A 24 18.43 3.02 -1.73
CA ASP A 24 17.34 3.76 -2.37
C ASP A 24 17.77 4.54 -3.62
N GLU A 25 19.05 4.48 -4.00
CA GLU A 25 19.61 5.26 -5.10
C GLU A 25 18.88 4.96 -6.43
N LYS A 26 18.61 3.68 -6.69
CA LYS A 26 17.86 3.26 -7.89
C LYS A 26 16.40 3.73 -7.84
N LEU A 27 15.75 3.63 -6.67
CA LEU A 27 14.39 4.13 -6.50
C LEU A 27 14.32 5.64 -6.78
N ASN A 28 15.30 6.40 -6.29
CA ASN A 28 15.39 7.85 -6.47
C ASN A 28 15.60 8.28 -7.93
N GLU A 29 16.19 7.42 -8.76
CA GLU A 29 16.25 7.61 -10.21
C GLU A 29 14.92 7.30 -10.90
N VAL A 30 14.26 6.20 -10.51
CA VAL A 30 13.06 5.68 -11.19
C VAL A 30 11.78 6.43 -10.82
N LEU A 31 11.60 6.72 -9.52
CA LEU A 31 10.32 7.18 -8.97
C LEU A 31 9.87 8.52 -9.54
N PRO A 32 10.71 9.57 -9.69
CA PRO A 32 10.28 10.82 -10.30
C PRO A 32 9.78 10.65 -11.73
N VAL A 33 10.44 9.80 -12.53
CA VAL A 33 10.03 9.52 -13.92
C VAL A 33 8.69 8.78 -13.96
N LEU A 34 8.48 7.82 -13.04
CA LEU A 34 7.21 7.10 -12.91
C LEU A 34 6.05 8.03 -12.53
N LEU A 35 6.27 8.95 -11.59
CA LEU A 35 5.25 9.88 -11.10
C LEU A 35 4.87 10.96 -12.13
N ASP A 36 5.81 11.34 -13.00
CA ASP A 36 5.60 12.31 -14.08
C ASP A 36 5.14 11.67 -15.41
N ASP A 37 5.02 10.34 -15.49
CA ASP A 37 4.61 9.64 -16.71
C ASP A 37 3.15 9.94 -17.09
N GLU A 38 2.93 10.49 -18.28
CA GLU A 38 1.61 10.94 -18.76
C GLU A 38 0.62 9.76 -18.91
N GLU A 39 1.09 8.59 -19.34
CA GLU A 39 0.24 7.42 -19.49
C GLU A 39 -0.21 6.90 -18.12
N VAL A 40 0.73 6.76 -17.17
CA VAL A 40 0.43 6.31 -15.81
C VAL A 40 -0.56 7.27 -15.15
N THR A 41 -0.26 8.57 -15.11
CA THR A 41 -1.14 9.57 -14.49
C THR A 41 -2.54 9.56 -15.10
N THR A 42 -2.65 9.45 -16.44
CA THR A 42 -3.93 9.36 -17.14
C THR A 42 -4.70 8.08 -16.80
N LEU A 43 -4.03 6.93 -16.70
CA LEU A 43 -4.65 5.67 -16.27
C LEU A 43 -5.24 5.79 -14.87
N LEU A 44 -4.52 6.43 -13.95
CA LEU A 44 -4.98 6.62 -12.57
C LEU A 44 -6.22 7.52 -12.48
N GLU A 45 -6.31 8.54 -13.32
CA GLU A 45 -7.51 9.38 -13.40
C GLU A 45 -8.67 8.63 -14.04
N ALA A 46 -8.41 7.90 -15.12
CA ALA A 46 -9.42 7.19 -15.90
C ALA A 46 -10.09 6.06 -15.10
N GLN A 47 -9.35 5.36 -14.24
CA GLN A 47 -9.89 4.24 -13.47
C GLN A 47 -11.03 4.63 -12.53
N ASN A 48 -11.01 5.86 -12.00
CA ASN A 48 -12.07 6.40 -11.14
C ASN A 48 -13.41 6.58 -11.87
N VAL A 49 -13.44 6.66 -13.21
CA VAL A 49 -14.71 6.73 -13.95
C VAL A 49 -15.55 5.48 -13.71
N ASN A 50 -14.94 4.30 -13.72
CA ASN A 50 -15.65 3.06 -13.43
C ASN A 50 -15.94 2.89 -11.95
N ALA A 51 -14.93 3.03 -11.10
CA ALA A 51 -15.04 2.79 -9.66
C ALA A 51 -16.00 3.79 -8.99
N VAL A 52 -15.73 5.09 -9.17
CA VAL A 52 -16.46 6.18 -8.52
C VAL A 52 -17.71 6.57 -9.31
N THR A 53 -17.56 7.03 -10.56
CA THR A 53 -18.68 7.64 -11.29
C THR A 53 -19.77 6.63 -11.66
N ARG A 54 -19.40 5.45 -12.16
CA ARG A 54 -20.38 4.44 -12.64
C ARG A 54 -20.91 3.54 -11.52
N LYS A 55 -20.03 3.02 -10.66
CA LYS A 55 -20.43 2.06 -9.60
C LYS A 55 -20.67 2.72 -8.24
N GLY A 56 -20.10 3.90 -7.98
CA GLY A 56 -20.24 4.59 -6.70
C GLY A 56 -19.45 3.95 -5.56
N TYR A 57 -18.29 3.36 -5.86
CA TYR A 57 -17.32 2.91 -4.86
C TYR A 57 -16.40 4.06 -4.42
N ASN A 58 -15.52 3.77 -3.47
CA ASN A 58 -14.53 4.73 -3.00
C ASN A 58 -13.52 5.09 -4.09
N ASP A 59 -12.75 6.14 -3.81
CA ASP A 59 -11.65 6.59 -4.65
C ASP A 59 -10.60 5.48 -4.74
N HIS A 60 -10.27 5.10 -5.98
CA HIS A 60 -9.14 4.24 -6.32
C HIS A 60 -8.18 4.99 -7.27
N GLY A 61 -8.31 6.32 -7.39
CA GLY A 61 -7.51 7.14 -8.30
C GLY A 61 -6.20 7.64 -7.68
N PRO A 62 -5.66 8.78 -8.17
CA PRO A 62 -4.33 9.24 -7.79
C PRO A 62 -4.09 9.34 -6.28
N LYS A 63 -5.09 9.76 -5.50
CA LYS A 63 -4.92 9.91 -4.05
C LYS A 63 -4.81 8.58 -3.31
N HIS A 64 -5.55 7.56 -3.76
CA HIS A 64 -5.42 6.21 -3.21
C HIS A 64 -4.02 5.66 -3.50
N ILE A 65 -3.59 5.74 -4.75
CA ILE A 65 -2.28 5.24 -5.19
C ILE A 65 -1.13 5.94 -4.46
N GLU A 66 -1.21 7.27 -4.30
CA GLU A 66 -0.24 8.04 -3.50
C GLU A 66 -0.12 7.50 -2.06
N ILE A 67 -1.25 7.18 -1.42
CA ILE A 67 -1.26 6.66 -0.05
C ILE A 67 -0.65 5.25 0.00
N VAL A 68 -1.01 4.38 -0.95
CA VAL A 68 -0.51 3.01 -1.02
C VAL A 68 0.98 2.99 -1.27
N LEU A 69 1.49 3.76 -2.23
CA LEU A 69 2.92 3.90 -2.52
C LEU A 69 3.71 4.29 -1.26
N ASN A 70 3.30 5.36 -0.60
CA ASN A 70 4.01 5.84 0.58
C ASN A 70 3.99 4.83 1.74
N ARG A 71 2.88 4.12 1.91
CA ARG A 71 2.76 3.09 2.95
C ARG A 71 3.53 1.83 2.60
N ALA A 72 3.61 1.47 1.33
CA ALA A 72 4.41 0.35 0.87
C ALA A 72 5.89 0.60 1.13
N LEU A 73 6.41 1.78 0.74
CA LEU A 73 7.80 2.16 0.99
C LEU A 73 8.11 2.29 2.49
N ARG A 74 7.19 2.85 3.28
CA ARG A 74 7.38 2.91 4.74
C ARG A 74 7.33 1.54 5.41
N LEU A 75 6.44 0.66 4.96
CA LEU A 75 6.36 -0.71 5.45
C LEU A 75 7.64 -1.47 5.11
N TYR A 76 8.12 -1.35 3.88
CA TYR A 76 9.37 -1.92 3.41
C TYR A 76 10.57 -1.44 4.25
N ASP A 77 10.71 -0.12 4.44
CA ASP A 77 11.75 0.47 5.29
C ASP A 77 11.80 -0.15 6.70
N LEU A 78 10.65 -0.26 7.36
CA LEU A 78 10.56 -0.84 8.70
C LEU A 78 10.86 -2.34 8.72
N LEU A 79 10.46 -3.08 7.69
CA LEU A 79 10.76 -4.51 7.55
C LEU A 79 12.27 -4.72 7.38
N LYS A 80 12.93 -3.92 6.52
CA LYS A 80 14.38 -3.98 6.31
C LYS A 80 15.15 -3.56 7.55
N ALA A 81 14.70 -2.52 8.26
CA ALA A 81 15.26 -2.15 9.57
C ALA A 81 15.13 -3.28 10.62
N GLY A 82 14.07 -4.08 10.51
CA GLY A 82 13.84 -5.28 11.32
C GLY A 82 14.64 -6.52 10.88
N GLY A 83 15.45 -6.42 9.83
CA GLY A 83 16.27 -7.52 9.32
C GLY A 83 15.51 -8.55 8.48
N CYS A 84 14.36 -8.18 7.90
CA CYS A 84 13.62 -9.06 7.01
C CYS A 84 14.35 -9.19 5.66
N GLU A 85 14.61 -10.43 5.23
CA GLU A 85 15.19 -10.72 3.91
C GLU A 85 14.08 -10.90 2.88
N PHE A 86 14.12 -10.14 1.80
CA PHE A 86 13.16 -10.20 0.71
C PHE A 86 13.68 -11.15 -0.38
N ASN A 87 12.76 -11.77 -1.11
CA ASN A 87 13.09 -12.84 -2.05
C ASN A 87 12.77 -12.53 -3.51
N GLY A 88 11.89 -11.57 -3.82
CA GLY A 88 11.50 -11.28 -5.20
C GLY A 88 12.68 -10.85 -6.08
N ALA A 89 13.43 -9.82 -5.66
CA ALA A 89 14.65 -9.41 -6.37
C ALA A 89 15.75 -10.49 -6.29
N ALA A 90 16.03 -10.98 -5.08
CA ALA A 90 17.15 -11.89 -4.82
C ALA A 90 17.04 -13.23 -5.59
N GLU A 91 15.85 -13.84 -5.68
CA GLU A 91 15.65 -15.11 -6.39
C GLU A 91 15.73 -14.96 -7.92
N GLN A 92 15.56 -13.74 -8.44
CA GLN A 92 15.82 -13.40 -9.84
C GLN A 92 17.30 -13.09 -10.14
N GLY A 93 18.12 -12.98 -9.09
CA GLY A 93 19.52 -12.55 -9.19
C GLY A 93 19.69 -11.06 -9.45
N LEU A 94 18.71 -10.25 -9.02
CA LEU A 94 18.75 -8.79 -9.01
C LEU A 94 19.41 -8.27 -7.73
N ASP A 95 19.76 -6.98 -7.71
CA ASP A 95 20.34 -6.36 -6.53
C ASP A 95 19.25 -5.95 -5.54
N GLU A 96 19.60 -5.81 -4.26
CA GLU A 96 18.67 -5.33 -3.22
C GLU A 96 18.07 -3.95 -3.54
N ALA A 97 18.80 -3.11 -4.29
CA ALA A 97 18.33 -1.81 -4.75
C ALA A 97 17.13 -1.89 -5.72
N ASP A 98 16.84 -3.08 -6.25
CA ASP A 98 15.71 -3.32 -7.14
C ASP A 98 14.41 -3.66 -6.38
N GLU A 99 14.50 -4.14 -5.13
CA GLU A 99 13.36 -4.40 -4.24
C GLU A 99 12.42 -3.17 -4.10
N PRO A 100 12.90 -1.96 -3.75
CA PRO A 100 12.04 -0.78 -3.65
C PRO A 100 11.45 -0.35 -5.01
N VAL A 101 12.13 -0.64 -6.12
CA VAL A 101 11.61 -0.34 -7.47
C VAL A 101 10.43 -1.24 -7.82
N ILE A 102 10.53 -2.55 -7.52
CA ILE A 102 9.42 -3.49 -7.67
C ILE A 102 8.21 -3.00 -6.87
N ILE A 103 8.43 -2.61 -5.61
CA ILE A 103 7.38 -2.12 -4.71
C ILE A 103 6.74 -0.83 -5.25
N ALA A 104 7.55 0.14 -5.69
CA ALA A 104 7.03 1.40 -6.21
C ALA A 104 6.21 1.22 -7.49
N LEU A 105 6.70 0.44 -8.45
CA LEU A 105 6.00 0.14 -9.70
C LEU A 105 4.70 -0.62 -9.44
N ALA A 106 4.73 -1.65 -8.58
CA ALA A 106 3.54 -2.41 -8.24
C ALA A 106 2.50 -1.55 -7.51
N ALA A 107 2.91 -0.74 -6.53
CA ALA A 107 2.02 0.17 -5.84
C ALA A 107 1.34 1.15 -6.80
N GLN A 108 2.10 1.69 -7.76
CA GLN A 108 1.59 2.65 -8.73
C GLN A 108 0.58 2.03 -9.71
N LEU A 109 0.76 0.76 -10.05
CA LEU A 109 0.03 0.11 -11.16
C LEU A 109 -1.02 -0.92 -10.70
N HIS A 110 -1.10 -1.28 -9.42
CA HIS A 110 -1.90 -2.44 -8.97
C HIS A 110 -3.39 -2.36 -9.36
N ASP A 111 -3.96 -1.16 -9.34
CA ASP A 111 -5.41 -0.95 -9.48
C ASP A 111 -5.87 -0.56 -10.90
N ILE A 112 -4.94 -0.32 -11.83
CA ILE A 112 -5.25 0.27 -13.16
C ILE A 112 -6.27 -0.53 -13.98
N GLY A 113 -6.45 -1.82 -13.71
CA GLY A 113 -7.49 -2.67 -14.26
C GLY A 113 -8.91 -2.17 -14.00
N HIS A 114 -9.11 -1.26 -13.03
CA HIS A 114 -10.35 -0.54 -12.83
C HIS A 114 -10.81 0.26 -14.07
N ILE A 115 -9.91 0.63 -14.99
CA ILE A 115 -10.30 1.23 -16.29
C ILE A 115 -11.15 0.28 -17.16
N VAL A 116 -10.99 -1.03 -16.99
CA VAL A 116 -11.80 -2.06 -17.66
C VAL A 116 -13.05 -2.34 -16.86
N HIS A 117 -12.88 -2.80 -15.61
CA HIS A 117 -13.98 -3.10 -14.71
C HIS A 117 -13.51 -3.20 -13.26
N ARG A 118 -14.46 -3.08 -12.31
CA ARG A 118 -14.14 -3.24 -10.89
C ARG A 118 -13.88 -4.70 -10.51
N ASP A 119 -14.78 -5.57 -10.94
CA ASP A 119 -14.68 -6.99 -10.66
C ASP A 119 -13.50 -7.56 -11.44
N ASN A 120 -12.65 -8.36 -10.79
CA ASN A 120 -11.41 -8.92 -11.34
C ASN A 120 -10.39 -7.87 -11.82
N HIS A 121 -10.41 -6.65 -11.27
CA HIS A 121 -9.47 -5.58 -11.64
C HIS A 121 -8.00 -6.02 -11.57
N ALA A 122 -7.60 -6.79 -10.55
CA ALA A 122 -6.24 -7.33 -10.44
C ALA A 122 -5.80 -8.07 -11.73
N TYR A 123 -6.66 -8.91 -12.31
CA TYR A 123 -6.36 -9.63 -13.55
C TYR A 123 -6.35 -8.71 -14.78
N TYR A 124 -7.18 -7.67 -14.80
CA TYR A 124 -7.16 -6.67 -15.87
C TYR A 124 -5.96 -5.71 -15.75
N SER A 125 -5.40 -5.52 -14.56
CA SER A 125 -4.19 -4.72 -14.34
C SER A 125 -2.98 -5.38 -15.00
N ILE A 126 -2.90 -6.72 -15.04
CA ILE A 126 -1.73 -7.44 -15.59
C ILE A 126 -1.40 -7.08 -17.04
N PRO A 127 -2.31 -7.18 -18.04
CA PRO A 127 -1.98 -6.81 -19.40
C PRO A 127 -1.68 -5.31 -19.55
N LEU A 128 -2.39 -4.44 -18.82
CA LEU A 128 -2.19 -2.99 -18.87
C LEU A 128 -0.81 -2.60 -18.29
N ALA A 129 -0.47 -3.15 -17.14
CA ALA A 129 0.82 -2.93 -16.48
C ALA A 129 1.95 -3.52 -17.32
N SER A 130 1.74 -4.68 -17.95
CA SER A 130 2.71 -5.28 -18.86
C SER A 130 3.10 -4.33 -19.99
N ASP A 131 2.12 -3.69 -20.64
CA ASP A 131 2.36 -2.75 -21.74
C ASP A 131 3.10 -1.49 -21.26
N VAL A 132 2.72 -0.95 -20.10
CA VAL A 132 3.41 0.19 -19.46
C VAL A 132 4.87 -0.18 -19.13
N LEU A 133 5.10 -1.35 -18.52
CA LEU A 133 6.43 -1.81 -18.12
C LEU A 133 7.36 -2.08 -19.32
N ASP A 134 6.82 -2.62 -20.42
CA ASP A 134 7.60 -2.85 -21.65
C ASP A 134 8.10 -1.54 -22.28
N ARG A 135 7.35 -0.45 -22.12
CA ARG A 135 7.76 0.88 -22.54
C ARG A 135 8.72 1.54 -21.56
N PHE A 136 8.47 1.39 -20.26
CA PHE A 136 9.11 2.16 -19.20
C PHE A 136 10.46 1.59 -18.75
N LEU A 137 10.55 0.28 -18.49
CA LEU A 137 11.76 -0.34 -17.92
C LEU A 137 13.05 -0.22 -18.77
N PRO A 138 13.01 -0.19 -20.12
CA PRO A 138 14.22 -0.05 -20.94
C PRO A 138 15.02 1.25 -20.73
N GLU A 139 14.47 2.25 -20.03
CA GLU A 139 15.21 3.45 -19.64
C GLU A 139 16.22 3.19 -18.51
N PHE A 140 15.97 2.20 -17.65
CA PHE A 140 16.72 1.95 -16.41
C PHE A 140 17.44 0.60 -16.39
N TYR A 141 16.96 -0.36 -17.17
CA TYR A 141 17.43 -1.75 -17.15
C TYR A 141 17.79 -2.25 -18.54
N ASP A 142 18.72 -3.21 -18.58
CA ASP A 142 18.91 -4.01 -19.78
C ASP A 142 17.73 -4.98 -19.99
N LEU A 143 17.72 -5.67 -21.13
CA LEU A 143 16.61 -6.57 -21.47
C LEU A 143 16.40 -7.67 -20.42
N ALA A 144 17.47 -8.23 -19.86
CA ALA A 144 17.36 -9.36 -18.96
C ALA A 144 16.77 -8.92 -17.61
N ASP A 145 17.27 -7.81 -17.08
CA ASP A 145 16.81 -7.28 -15.79
C ASP A 145 15.41 -6.65 -15.92
N ALA A 146 15.10 -5.98 -17.03
CA ALA A 146 13.74 -5.48 -17.30
C ALA A 146 12.70 -6.61 -17.27
N VAL A 147 13.01 -7.79 -17.84
CA VAL A 147 12.12 -8.95 -17.80
C VAL A 147 11.91 -9.46 -16.37
N ARG A 148 12.97 -9.48 -15.55
CA ARG A 148 12.91 -9.92 -14.15
C ARG A 148 12.12 -8.97 -13.27
N ILE A 149 12.39 -7.66 -13.36
CA ILE A 149 11.64 -6.61 -12.66
C ILE A 149 10.16 -6.69 -13.04
N LYS A 150 9.87 -6.79 -14.34
CA LYS A 150 8.50 -6.93 -14.84
C LYS A 150 7.79 -8.14 -14.23
N ALA A 151 8.46 -9.29 -14.13
CA ALA A 151 7.88 -10.50 -13.55
C ALA A 151 7.44 -10.26 -12.09
N GLU A 152 8.32 -9.67 -11.27
CA GLU A 152 8.03 -9.41 -9.86
C GLU A 152 6.97 -8.33 -9.66
N VAL A 153 6.98 -7.28 -10.48
CA VAL A 153 5.94 -6.23 -10.46
C VAL A 153 4.57 -6.82 -10.79
N LEU A 154 4.46 -7.62 -11.86
CA LEU A 154 3.19 -8.22 -12.26
C LEU A 154 2.67 -9.23 -11.20
N HIS A 155 3.58 -9.98 -10.58
CA HIS A 155 3.24 -10.88 -9.47
C HIS A 155 2.68 -10.10 -8.27
N ALA A 156 3.34 -9.02 -7.86
CA ALA A 156 2.88 -8.16 -6.78
C ALA A 156 1.52 -7.49 -7.10
N ILE A 157 1.32 -7.05 -8.35
CA ILE A 157 0.03 -6.53 -8.81
C ILE A 157 -1.05 -7.60 -8.73
N LEU A 158 -0.80 -8.84 -9.15
CA LEU A 158 -1.82 -9.89 -9.07
C LEU A 158 -2.20 -10.17 -7.60
N CYS A 159 -1.19 -10.24 -6.74
CA CYS A 159 -1.32 -10.66 -5.36
C CYS A 159 -1.79 -9.55 -4.40
N HIS A 160 -1.99 -8.31 -4.86
CA HIS A 160 -2.51 -7.26 -3.98
C HIS A 160 -3.94 -7.56 -3.48
N HIS A 161 -4.73 -8.33 -4.25
CA HIS A 161 -6.04 -8.83 -3.83
C HIS A 161 -5.93 -10.17 -3.08
N ARG A 162 -7.05 -10.72 -2.58
CA ARG A 162 -7.02 -11.88 -1.63
C ARG A 162 -7.08 -13.24 -2.30
N GLU A 163 -7.40 -13.30 -3.59
CA GLU A 163 -7.72 -14.55 -4.29
C GLU A 163 -6.50 -15.40 -4.60
N GLU A 164 -5.35 -14.76 -4.83
CA GLU A 164 -4.07 -15.42 -5.12
C GLU A 164 -3.15 -15.32 -3.90
N ASP A 165 -2.13 -16.15 -3.77
CA ASP A 165 -1.18 -16.09 -2.63
C ASP A 165 0.11 -15.36 -3.04
N PRO A 166 0.62 -14.38 -2.26
CA PRO A 166 1.92 -13.76 -2.51
C PRO A 166 3.01 -14.79 -2.27
N LEU A 167 3.88 -14.93 -3.28
CA LEU A 167 5.06 -15.78 -3.23
C LEU A 167 6.34 -15.01 -2.86
N THR A 168 6.25 -13.69 -2.72
CA THR A 168 7.36 -12.81 -2.38
C THR A 168 6.94 -11.80 -1.33
N LEU A 169 7.89 -11.35 -0.50
CA LEU A 169 7.60 -10.33 0.51
C LEU A 169 7.26 -8.97 -0.12
N GLU A 170 7.78 -8.65 -1.31
CA GLU A 170 7.41 -7.48 -2.09
C GLU A 170 5.90 -7.48 -2.40
N ALA A 171 5.37 -8.63 -2.87
CA ALA A 171 3.95 -8.80 -3.10
C ALA A 171 3.13 -8.72 -1.79
N GLY A 172 3.65 -9.27 -0.70
CA GLY A 172 3.08 -9.13 0.64
C GLY A 172 2.97 -7.67 1.09
N VAL A 173 4.01 -6.88 0.84
CA VAL A 173 4.04 -5.43 1.14
C VAL A 173 2.93 -4.71 0.40
N ILE A 174 2.76 -4.95 -0.91
CA ILE A 174 1.70 -4.31 -1.70
C ILE A 174 0.31 -4.68 -1.17
N ARG A 175 0.08 -5.96 -0.87
CA ARG A 175 -1.18 -6.42 -0.30
C ARG A 175 -1.53 -5.71 1.00
N VAL A 176 -0.59 -5.67 1.95
CA VAL A 176 -0.81 -5.03 3.26
C VAL A 176 -0.93 -3.52 3.11
N ALA A 177 -0.10 -2.88 2.28
CA ALA A 177 -0.11 -1.45 2.04
C ALA A 177 -1.45 -0.95 1.46
N ASP A 178 -2.04 -1.68 0.52
CA ASP A 178 -3.39 -1.38 0.02
C ASP A 178 -4.43 -1.45 1.15
N ALA A 179 -4.35 -2.49 1.99
CA ALA A 179 -5.25 -2.66 3.12
C ALA A 179 -5.21 -1.48 4.08
N LEU A 180 -4.04 -0.86 4.28
CA LEU A 180 -3.85 0.23 5.22
C LEU A 180 -4.70 1.45 4.85
N ASP A 181 -5.10 1.68 3.58
CA ASP A 181 -5.95 2.84 3.13
C ASP A 181 -7.41 2.75 3.62
N MET A 182 -7.57 2.80 4.94
CA MET A 182 -8.83 2.60 5.64
C MET A 182 -9.24 3.75 6.56
N GLU A 183 -8.49 4.85 6.57
CA GLU A 183 -8.78 6.01 7.39
C GLU A 183 -10.13 6.65 7.02
N ARG A 184 -10.79 7.29 7.99
CA ARG A 184 -12.05 7.99 7.76
C ARG A 184 -11.90 9.03 6.64
N GLY A 185 -12.94 9.12 5.81
CA GLY A 185 -12.93 10.03 4.66
C GLY A 185 -12.31 9.44 3.39
N ARG A 186 -11.75 8.23 3.47
CA ARG A 186 -11.43 7.39 2.30
C ARG A 186 -12.66 6.63 1.80
N SER A 187 -13.61 6.34 2.70
CA SER A 187 -14.92 5.77 2.37
C SER A 187 -16.03 6.83 2.17
N ARG A 188 -16.06 7.53 1.03
CA ARG A 188 -16.96 8.69 0.81
C ARG A 188 -18.36 8.35 0.31
N ILE A 189 -18.51 7.39 -0.61
CA ILE A 189 -19.73 7.30 -1.45
C ILE A 189 -20.91 6.52 -0.84
N PRO A 190 -20.74 5.43 -0.06
CA PRO A 190 -21.89 4.69 0.49
C PRO A 190 -22.82 5.53 1.37
N TYR A 191 -22.31 6.61 1.95
CA TYR A 191 -23.06 7.51 2.83
C TYR A 191 -23.98 8.47 2.08
N GLU A 192 -23.53 9.05 0.96
CA GLU A 192 -24.34 9.98 0.16
C GLU A 192 -25.58 9.30 -0.42
N LYS A 193 -25.51 7.97 -0.63
CA LYS A 193 -26.64 7.13 -1.03
C LYS A 193 -27.45 6.55 0.15
N GLY A 194 -27.19 6.98 1.39
CA GLY A 194 -27.97 6.57 2.57
C GLY A 194 -27.64 5.19 3.14
N GLY A 195 -26.50 4.59 2.78
CA GLY A 195 -26.07 3.29 3.29
C GLY A 195 -25.70 3.31 4.77
N ARG A 196 -26.58 2.79 5.63
CA ARG A 196 -26.41 2.67 7.09
C ARG A 196 -25.89 1.28 7.52
N GLY A 197 -25.04 0.66 6.71
CA GLY A 197 -24.45 -0.65 6.99
C GLY A 197 -23.23 -0.57 7.92
N ILE A 198 -22.84 -1.71 8.50
CA ILE A 198 -21.66 -1.83 9.39
C ILE A 198 -20.36 -1.36 8.70
N ASN A 199 -20.24 -1.56 7.38
CA ASN A 199 -19.09 -1.11 6.58
C ASN A 199 -18.95 0.42 6.58
N THR A 200 -20.06 1.17 6.49
CA THR A 200 -20.04 2.64 6.51
C THR A 200 -19.72 3.18 7.91
N LEU A 201 -20.16 2.48 8.96
CA LEU A 201 -19.92 2.89 10.34
C LEU A 201 -18.47 2.63 10.78
N SER A 202 -17.96 1.43 10.46
CA SER A 202 -16.60 0.98 10.82
C SER A 202 -15.51 1.79 10.12
N SER A 203 -15.64 2.06 8.82
CA SER A 203 -14.71 2.92 8.07
C SER A 203 -14.61 4.36 8.59
N ARG A 204 -15.64 4.87 9.29
CA ARG A 204 -15.58 6.19 9.95
C ARG A 204 -14.97 6.15 11.35
N ALA A 205 -14.82 4.97 11.92
CA ALA A 205 -14.25 4.81 13.24
C ALA A 205 -12.72 4.89 13.21
N ILE A 206 -12.05 4.62 12.08
CA ILE A 206 -10.60 4.76 11.97
C ILE A 206 -10.22 6.23 11.80
N LYS A 207 -9.55 6.81 12.79
CA LYS A 207 -9.08 8.20 12.75
C LYS A 207 -7.72 8.30 12.07
N ASP A 208 -6.79 7.42 12.43
CA ASP A 208 -5.41 7.44 11.94
C ASP A 208 -4.83 6.03 11.91
N VAL A 209 -3.92 5.78 10.97
CA VAL A 209 -3.14 4.54 10.87
C VAL A 209 -1.66 4.91 10.75
N VAL A 210 -0.86 4.46 11.72
CA VAL A 210 0.56 4.81 11.82
C VAL A 210 1.41 3.54 11.80
N LEU A 211 2.44 3.54 10.95
CA LEU A 211 3.47 2.49 10.92
C LEU A 211 4.66 2.91 11.77
N LYS A 212 5.03 2.08 12.74
CA LYS A 212 6.15 2.32 13.67
C LYS A 212 7.08 1.10 13.71
N PRO A 213 8.35 1.27 14.09
CA PRO A 213 9.18 0.15 14.50
C PRO A 213 8.51 -0.64 15.63
N GLY A 214 8.52 -1.96 15.55
CA GLY A 214 8.04 -2.83 16.62
C GLY A 214 9.15 -3.30 17.56
N GLU A 215 8.76 -3.81 18.73
CA GLU A 215 9.69 -4.44 19.70
C GLU A 215 9.75 -5.97 19.54
N GLU A 216 8.58 -6.61 19.39
CA GLU A 216 8.42 -8.07 19.26
C GLU A 216 8.29 -8.52 17.79
N SER A 217 7.93 -7.60 16.91
CA SER A 217 7.79 -7.76 15.46
C SER A 217 8.54 -6.62 14.77
N ALA A 218 8.91 -6.77 13.50
CA ALA A 218 9.61 -5.70 12.77
C ALA A 218 8.77 -4.41 12.72
N VAL A 219 7.45 -4.56 12.51
CA VAL A 219 6.53 -3.44 12.31
C VAL A 219 5.38 -3.49 13.32
N LEU A 220 5.04 -2.33 13.88
CA LEU A 220 3.83 -2.08 14.64
C LEU A 220 2.89 -1.19 13.82
N VAL A 221 1.70 -1.70 13.50
CA VAL A 221 0.59 -0.94 12.94
C VAL A 221 -0.28 -0.45 14.10
N GLU A 222 -0.20 0.84 14.39
CA GLU A 222 -1.03 1.47 15.41
C GLU A 222 -2.24 2.15 14.76
N ILE A 223 -3.44 1.75 15.18
CA ILE A 223 -4.70 2.20 14.60
C ILE A 223 -5.47 3.00 15.66
N GLU A 224 -5.59 4.30 15.44
CA GLU A 224 -6.39 5.17 16.32
C GLU A 224 -7.87 5.06 15.91
N MET A 225 -8.73 4.67 16.85
CA MET A 225 -10.16 4.49 16.62
C MET A 225 -11.02 5.42 17.48
N LEU A 226 -12.08 5.96 16.90
CA LEU A 226 -13.08 6.79 17.57
C LEU A 226 -14.11 5.98 18.35
N ASN A 227 -14.24 4.68 18.09
CA ASN A 227 -15.12 3.74 18.79
C ASN A 227 -14.86 2.30 18.32
N ALA A 228 -15.41 1.33 19.05
CA ALA A 228 -15.23 -0.11 18.81
C ALA A 228 -15.72 -0.61 17.44
N ALA A 229 -16.55 0.15 16.69
CA ALA A 229 -16.94 -0.29 15.34
C ALA A 229 -15.74 -0.35 14.38
N GLY A 230 -14.63 0.34 14.68
CA GLY A 230 -13.41 0.29 13.88
C GLY A 230 -12.76 -1.08 13.83
N VAL A 231 -12.94 -1.91 14.88
CA VAL A 231 -12.42 -3.29 14.93
C VAL A 231 -12.89 -4.11 13.72
N TYR A 232 -14.14 -3.91 13.29
CA TYR A 232 -14.67 -4.59 12.11
C TYR A 232 -13.89 -4.23 10.83
N GLN A 233 -13.43 -2.99 10.67
CA GLN A 233 -12.62 -2.57 9.52
C GLN A 233 -11.23 -3.21 9.60
N VAL A 234 -10.63 -3.23 10.79
CA VAL A 234 -9.32 -3.87 11.00
C VAL A 234 -9.38 -5.36 10.69
N ASP A 235 -10.38 -6.08 11.19
CA ASP A 235 -10.50 -7.52 10.98
C ASP A 235 -10.83 -7.87 9.51
N ASN A 236 -11.80 -7.20 8.88
CA ASN A 236 -12.27 -7.59 7.55
C ASN A 236 -11.41 -7.05 6.39
N LEU A 237 -10.58 -6.03 6.63
CA LEU A 237 -9.71 -5.46 5.61
C LEU A 237 -8.24 -5.76 5.91
N LEU A 238 -7.70 -5.26 7.03
CA LEU A 238 -6.27 -5.36 7.30
C LEU A 238 -5.85 -6.79 7.63
N LYS A 239 -6.46 -7.41 8.65
CA LYS A 239 -6.10 -8.78 9.03
C LYS A 239 -6.35 -9.76 7.91
N ALA A 240 -7.48 -9.61 7.20
CA ALA A 240 -7.81 -10.46 6.07
C ALA A 240 -6.84 -10.33 4.88
N LYS A 241 -6.06 -9.25 4.81
CA LYS A 241 -4.99 -9.06 3.84
C LYS A 241 -3.60 -9.37 4.41
N LEU A 242 -3.42 -9.31 5.72
CA LEU A 242 -2.19 -9.74 6.37
C LEU A 242 -2.10 -11.28 6.40
N ASP A 243 -3.21 -11.97 6.64
CA ASP A 243 -3.30 -13.43 6.57
C ASP A 243 -2.98 -13.93 5.16
N GLY A 244 -2.04 -14.87 5.06
CA GLY A 244 -1.50 -15.38 3.81
C GLY A 244 -0.64 -14.36 3.05
N SER A 245 -0.05 -13.35 3.69
CA SER A 245 0.77 -12.35 2.99
C SER A 245 2.27 -12.64 2.99
N GLY A 246 2.74 -13.50 3.90
CA GLY A 246 4.15 -13.66 4.23
C GLY A 246 4.65 -12.64 5.28
N LEU A 247 3.83 -11.69 5.72
CA LEU A 247 4.18 -10.65 6.68
C LEU A 247 3.59 -10.85 8.08
N GLU A 248 2.87 -11.95 8.32
CA GLU A 248 2.12 -12.23 9.56
C GLU A 248 3.01 -12.19 10.80
N ASP A 249 4.20 -12.79 10.72
CA ASP A 249 5.15 -12.85 11.83
C ASP A 249 5.96 -11.54 11.99
N HIS A 250 5.88 -10.64 11.01
CA HIS A 250 6.65 -9.40 10.96
C HIS A 250 5.83 -8.16 11.34
N VAL A 251 4.50 -8.26 11.31
CA VAL A 251 3.58 -7.13 11.49
C VAL A 251 2.63 -7.39 12.65
N ARG A 252 2.69 -6.52 13.67
CA ARG A 252 1.77 -6.54 14.81
C ARG A 252 0.76 -5.40 14.70
N ILE A 253 -0.52 -5.70 14.94
CA ILE A 253 -1.59 -4.70 14.88
C ILE A 253 -2.07 -4.36 16.29
N VAL A 254 -2.10 -3.07 16.61
CA VAL A 254 -2.63 -2.55 17.87
C VAL A 254 -3.67 -1.49 17.58
N ALA A 255 -4.85 -1.65 18.14
CA ALA A 255 -5.91 -0.66 18.07
C ALA A 255 -6.05 0.12 19.38
N VAL A 256 -6.14 1.44 19.28
CA VAL A 256 -6.23 2.37 20.40
C VAL A 256 -7.54 3.15 20.30
N ASN A 257 -8.42 3.00 21.29
CA ASN A 257 -9.68 3.74 21.33
C ASN A 257 -9.51 5.08 22.05
N THR A 258 -9.76 6.20 21.37
CA THR A 258 -9.57 7.56 21.92
C THR A 258 -10.85 8.22 22.43
N LYS A 259 -11.96 7.48 22.50
CA LYS A 259 -13.17 7.96 23.17
C LYS A 259 -13.12 7.74 24.69
N SER A 260 -12.66 8.77 25.41
CA SER A 260 -13.26 9.16 26.67
C SER A 260 -12.73 10.52 27.15
N ASP A 261 -13.66 11.40 27.54
CA ASP A 261 -13.42 12.56 28.43
C ASP A 261 -12.91 12.11 29.83
N ASP A 262 -12.76 10.80 30.05
CA ASP A 262 -12.07 10.17 31.16
C ASP A 262 -10.81 9.44 30.67
N ARG A 263 -9.75 9.52 31.47
CA ARG A 263 -8.37 9.07 31.21
C ARG A 263 -8.20 7.53 31.09
N LEU A 264 -8.99 6.85 30.28
CA LEU A 264 -8.89 5.42 30.00
C LEU A 264 -8.70 5.19 28.51
N VAL A 265 -7.43 5.04 28.11
CA VAL A 265 -7.06 4.55 26.77
C VAL A 265 -7.20 3.02 26.80
N GLU A 266 -8.16 2.48 26.05
CA GLU A 266 -8.28 1.04 25.86
C GLU A 266 -7.39 0.63 24.69
N ARG A 267 -6.36 -0.18 24.98
CA ARG A 267 -5.42 -0.74 24.00
C ARG A 267 -5.81 -2.20 23.77
N ILE A 268 -6.18 -2.52 22.54
CA ILE A 268 -6.58 -3.86 22.12
C ILE A 268 -5.53 -4.36 21.15
N GLU A 269 -4.90 -5.47 21.51
CA GLU A 269 -4.07 -6.24 20.59
C GLU A 269 -4.98 -7.12 19.75
N LEU A 270 -4.78 -7.06 18.44
CA LEU A 270 -5.68 -7.64 17.46
C LEU A 270 -4.98 -8.73 16.66
#